data_AF-A0A0R3RWJ6-F1
#
_entry.id   AF-A0A0R3RWJ6-F1
#
_cell.length_a   1.000
_cell.length_b   1.000
_cell.length_c   1.000
_cell.angle_alpha   90.00
_cell.angle_beta   90.00
_cell.angle_gamma   90.00
#
_symmetry.space_group_name_H-M   'P 1'
#
loop_
_entity.id
_entity.type
_entity.pdbx_description
1 polymer ?
#
loop_
_entity_poly.entity_id
_entity_poly.type
_entity_poly.pdbx_seq_one_letter_code
_entity_poly.pdbx_strand_id
1 'polypeptide(L)'
;MFIHFQIFILIIFVGQLITKPIDEDLPNPTEGKMTLEFPACLICKEKQQQLDSSADKDGEQIARLLDNDVRMGTDSLHYLIDEVHITNLTAWLQNPTDPNDWKDEVTKFQQIYETLECDKATSQLEALKAKGNAFEMEKSANKKNALEKWRNLAIIRLRINKIERSILESDNFSDHFDALLLIDTIRSFAYETSNALQKLYDYYKEMDDKLSQSYSILTEIEEKINAKREKEGKVRRTKCILFFCY
;
A
#
# COMPACT_ATOMS: atom_id res chain seq x y z
N MET A 1 -7.10 8.76 64.40
CA MET A 1 -7.21 10.14 63.87
C MET A 1 -5.84 10.54 63.35
N PHE A 2 -5.75 11.03 62.11
CA PHE A 2 -4.57 11.65 61.49
C PHE A 2 -3.38 10.77 61.08
N ILE A 3 -3.52 9.99 59.99
CA ILE A 3 -2.46 9.81 58.97
C ILE A 3 -3.14 9.59 57.60
N HIS A 4 -3.84 10.59 57.03
CA HIS A 4 -4.42 10.48 55.67
C HIS A 4 -4.53 11.81 54.90
N PHE A 5 -3.77 12.86 55.25
CA PHE A 5 -4.06 14.20 54.72
C PHE A 5 -2.86 14.96 54.10
N GLN A 6 -1.92 14.26 53.45
CA GLN A 6 -0.82 14.93 52.71
C GLN A 6 -0.38 14.27 51.39
N ILE A 7 -1.32 13.73 50.59
CA ILE A 7 -1.07 13.42 49.16
C ILE A 7 -2.26 13.89 48.30
N PHE A 8 -2.76 15.11 48.54
CA PHE A 8 -3.88 15.69 47.79
C PHE A 8 -3.61 17.07 47.17
N ILE A 9 -2.34 17.49 47.11
CA ILE A 9 -1.95 18.74 46.42
C ILE A 9 -0.84 18.44 45.42
N LEU A 10 -1.17 17.69 44.37
CA LEU A 10 -0.33 17.58 43.16
C LEU A 10 -1.08 17.19 41.88
N ILE A 11 -2.43 17.16 41.89
CA ILE A 11 -3.25 16.85 40.69
C ILE A 11 -4.24 18.00 40.36
N ILE A 12 -3.98 19.23 40.81
CA ILE A 12 -4.75 20.43 40.41
C ILE A 12 -3.83 21.46 39.72
N PHE A 13 -2.83 21.00 38.96
CA PHE A 13 -1.99 21.89 38.14
C PHE A 13 -1.82 21.46 36.67
N VAL A 14 -2.39 20.32 36.25
CA VAL A 14 -2.39 19.91 34.83
C VAL A 14 -3.70 20.31 34.12
N GLY A 15 -4.72 20.75 34.87
CA GLY A 15 -6.07 21.03 34.34
C GLY A 15 -6.34 22.45 33.83
N GLN A 16 -5.36 23.37 33.77
CA GLN A 16 -5.62 24.77 33.38
C GLN A 16 -4.68 25.36 32.31
N LEU A 17 -3.96 24.54 31.54
CA LEU A 17 -3.03 25.02 30.50
C LEU A 17 -3.47 24.77 29.05
N ILE A 18 -4.75 24.54 28.77
CA ILE A 18 -5.25 24.52 27.39
C ILE A 18 -6.58 25.27 27.30
N THR A 19 -6.56 26.59 27.51
CA THR A 19 -7.56 27.52 26.93
C THR A 19 -7.04 28.95 26.99
N LYS A 20 -6.33 29.41 25.95
CA LYS A 20 -6.60 30.64 25.17
C LYS A 20 -5.36 31.12 24.37
N PRO A 21 -5.59 31.88 23.27
CA PRO A 21 -4.75 31.88 22.07
C PRO A 21 -3.69 32.97 22.13
N ILE A 22 -2.58 32.76 21.44
CA ILE A 22 -1.58 33.79 21.17
C ILE A 22 -1.23 33.69 19.68
N ASP A 23 -1.85 34.59 18.91
CA ASP A 23 -1.23 35.15 17.71
C ASP A 23 -0.01 36.00 18.14
N GLU A 24 0.95 36.04 17.23
CA GLU A 24 2.13 36.93 17.15
C GLU A 24 3.42 36.57 17.91
N ASP A 25 4.47 36.49 17.09
CA ASP A 25 5.92 36.57 17.31
C ASP A 25 6.66 35.41 17.99
N LEU A 26 7.05 34.42 17.18
CA LEU A 26 8.21 33.56 17.42
C LEU A 26 9.29 33.79 16.34
N PRO A 27 10.58 33.87 16.73
CA PRO A 27 11.67 34.23 15.83
C PRO A 27 12.01 33.09 14.86
N ASN A 28 12.37 33.46 13.63
CA ASN A 28 12.83 32.57 12.56
C ASN A 28 13.95 31.62 13.05
N PRO A 29 13.77 30.30 12.98
CA PRO A 29 14.87 29.35 13.05
C PRO A 29 15.27 28.97 11.63
N THR A 30 16.21 29.72 11.06
CA THR A 30 17.03 29.20 9.96
C THR A 30 18.03 28.21 10.54
N GLU A 31 18.20 27.09 9.83
CA GLU A 31 19.33 26.15 9.90
C GLU A 31 19.40 25.20 11.10
N GLY A 32 18.83 24.02 10.88
CA GLY A 32 19.01 22.84 11.72
C GLY A 32 17.97 21.76 11.46
N LYS A 33 17.58 21.53 10.20
CA LYS A 33 16.70 20.41 9.84
C LYS A 33 17.47 19.10 10.05
N MET A 34 17.41 18.56 11.25
CA MET A 34 17.40 17.12 11.41
C MET A 34 16.03 16.67 10.91
N THR A 35 15.88 16.59 9.58
CA THR A 35 14.75 15.89 8.98
C THR A 35 14.90 14.45 9.41
N LEU A 36 14.14 14.06 10.43
CA LEU A 36 13.72 12.69 10.60
C LEU A 36 12.95 12.36 9.31
N GLU A 37 13.64 11.90 8.28
CA GLU A 37 13.04 11.40 7.06
C GLU A 37 12.27 10.15 7.44
N PHE A 38 11.02 10.33 7.87
CA PHE A 38 10.08 9.24 7.89
C PHE A 38 10.04 8.69 6.46
N PRO A 39 10.26 7.38 6.25
CA PRO A 39 10.14 6.80 4.92
C PRO A 39 8.79 7.19 4.34
N ALA A 40 8.80 7.70 3.11
CA ALA A 40 7.60 8.23 2.50
C ALA A 40 6.50 7.15 2.50
N CYS A 41 5.38 7.41 3.19
CA CYS A 41 4.24 6.49 3.22
C CYS A 41 3.63 6.38 1.82
N LEU A 42 4.07 5.38 1.04
CA LEU A 42 3.67 5.19 -0.36
C LEU A 42 2.16 4.93 -0.45
N ILE A 43 1.63 4.12 0.46
CA ILE A 43 0.20 3.82 0.54
C ILE A 43 -0.63 5.07 0.87
N CYS A 44 -0.09 6.00 1.67
CA CYS A 44 -0.75 7.26 1.96
C CYS A 44 -0.85 8.17 0.73
N LYS A 45 0.21 8.22 -0.10
CA LYS A 45 0.22 9.01 -1.34
C LYS A 45 -0.82 8.50 -2.33
N GLU A 46 -0.89 7.17 -2.53
CA GLU A 46 -1.86 6.56 -3.42
C GLU A 46 -3.30 6.70 -2.90
N LYS A 47 -3.50 6.63 -1.57
CA LYS A 47 -4.79 6.90 -0.94
C LYS A 47 -5.29 8.33 -1.21
N GLN A 48 -4.42 9.33 -1.10
CA GLN A 48 -4.78 10.72 -1.36
C GLN A 48 -5.27 10.91 -2.80
N GLN A 49 -4.60 10.28 -3.77
CA GLN A 49 -5.00 10.33 -5.18
C GLN A 49 -6.38 9.71 -5.44
N GLN A 50 -6.81 8.70 -4.66
CA GLN A 50 -8.12 8.07 -4.82
C GLN A 50 -9.25 8.79 -4.08
N LEU A 51 -8.96 9.48 -2.96
CA LEU A 51 -9.95 10.24 -2.19
C LEU A 51 -10.54 11.40 -2.99
N ASP A 52 -9.76 12.00 -3.89
CA ASP A 52 -10.23 13.05 -4.80
C ASP A 52 -11.29 12.55 -5.81
N SER A 53 -11.62 11.26 -5.82
CA SER A 53 -12.53 10.63 -6.81
C SER A 53 -13.80 9.95 -6.26
N SER A 54 -13.98 9.78 -4.94
CA SER A 54 -15.03 8.86 -4.41
C SER A 54 -15.65 9.17 -3.02
N ALA A 55 -15.68 10.43 -2.58
CA ALA A 55 -15.97 10.81 -1.18
C ALA A 55 -17.34 10.39 -0.56
N ASP A 56 -18.37 10.05 -1.33
CA ASP A 56 -19.75 9.98 -0.78
C ASP A 56 -20.23 8.60 -0.26
N LYS A 57 -19.57 7.48 -0.56
CA LYS A 57 -20.09 6.14 -0.20
C LYS A 57 -19.64 5.60 1.16
N ASP A 58 -18.64 6.23 1.76
CA ASP A 58 -17.94 5.65 2.91
C ASP A 58 -18.61 6.03 4.25
N GLY A 59 -19.24 7.20 4.29
CA GLY A 59 -19.82 7.77 5.52
C GLY A 59 -20.96 6.93 6.09
N GLU A 60 -21.88 6.45 5.23
CA GLU A 60 -23.03 5.67 5.67
C GLU A 60 -22.60 4.29 6.24
N GLN A 61 -21.63 3.63 5.60
CA GLN A 61 -21.09 2.36 6.08
C GLN A 61 -20.40 2.52 7.44
N ILE A 62 -19.56 3.55 7.59
CA ILE A 62 -18.87 3.84 8.85
C ILE A 62 -19.89 4.13 9.96
N ALA A 63 -20.94 4.91 9.68
CA ALA A 63 -21.98 5.21 10.65
C ALA A 63 -22.68 3.93 11.17
N ARG A 64 -23.00 2.98 10.27
CA ARG A 64 -23.61 1.69 10.65
C ARG A 64 -22.68 0.83 11.51
N LEU A 65 -21.40 0.77 11.18
CA LEU A 65 -20.41 0.05 11.99
C LEU A 65 -20.31 0.65 13.40
N LEU A 66 -20.22 1.99 13.48
CA LEU A 66 -20.14 2.71 14.75
C LEU A 66 -21.41 2.60 15.59
N ASP A 67 -22.59 2.43 14.98
CA ASP A 67 -23.85 2.17 15.68
C ASP A 67 -23.90 0.75 16.23
N ASN A 68 -23.46 -0.23 15.43
CA ASN A 68 -23.36 -1.62 15.88
C ASN A 68 -22.39 -1.76 17.07
N ASP A 69 -21.26 -1.03 17.05
CA ASP A 69 -20.31 -1.04 18.16
C ASP A 69 -20.90 -0.47 19.46
N VAL A 70 -21.75 0.57 19.36
CA VAL A 70 -22.47 1.07 20.55
C VAL A 70 -23.38 0.00 21.12
N ARG A 71 -24.09 -0.73 20.26
CA ARG A 71 -25.01 -1.80 20.68
C ARG A 71 -24.30 -2.97 21.34
N MET A 72 -23.11 -3.33 20.84
CA MET A 72 -22.34 -4.49 21.32
C MET A 72 -21.42 -4.15 22.50
N GLY A 73 -21.08 -2.88 22.70
CA GLY A 73 -20.22 -2.46 23.81
C GLY A 73 -18.82 -3.08 23.70
N THR A 74 -18.29 -3.61 24.81
CA THR A 74 -16.94 -4.19 24.86
C THR A 74 -16.82 -5.49 24.04
N ASP A 75 -17.91 -6.19 23.75
CA ASP A 75 -17.89 -7.42 22.94
C ASP A 75 -17.42 -7.14 21.50
N SER A 76 -17.60 -5.92 20.99
CA SER A 76 -17.07 -5.51 19.68
C SER A 76 -15.54 -5.64 19.59
N LEU A 77 -14.82 -5.56 20.71
CA LEU A 77 -13.36 -5.61 20.72
C LEU A 77 -12.82 -6.96 20.24
N HIS A 78 -13.52 -8.06 20.55
CA HIS A 78 -13.16 -9.39 20.03
C HIS A 78 -13.38 -9.51 18.51
N TYR A 79 -14.38 -8.85 17.96
CA TYR A 79 -14.54 -8.83 16.49
C TYR A 79 -13.45 -7.97 15.83
N LEU A 80 -13.09 -6.86 16.46
CA LEU A 80 -12.05 -5.97 15.95
C LEU A 80 -10.66 -6.62 15.96
N ILE A 81 -10.33 -7.44 16.97
CA ILE A 81 -9.05 -8.16 16.97
C ILE A 81 -8.97 -9.16 15.80
N ASP A 82 -10.06 -9.89 15.54
CA ASP A 82 -10.17 -10.83 14.43
C ASP A 82 -10.08 -10.12 13.07
N GLU A 83 -10.77 -8.98 12.92
CA GLU A 83 -10.70 -8.15 11.71
C GLU A 83 -9.26 -7.71 11.40
N VAL A 84 -8.52 -7.23 12.42
CA VAL A 84 -7.11 -6.84 12.25
C VAL A 84 -6.23 -8.05 11.92
N HIS A 85 -6.47 -9.20 12.57
CA HIS A 85 -5.72 -10.42 12.34
C HIS A 85 -5.90 -10.93 10.90
N ILE A 86 -7.15 -11.03 10.44
CA ILE A 86 -7.48 -11.41 9.06
C ILE A 86 -6.83 -10.44 8.07
N THR A 87 -6.88 -9.14 8.36
CA THR A 87 -6.25 -8.10 7.53
C THR A 87 -4.75 -8.34 7.38
N ASN A 88 -4.06 -8.71 8.47
CA ASN A 88 -2.64 -9.01 8.45
C ASN A 88 -2.32 -10.28 7.65
N LEU A 89 -3.03 -11.37 7.92
CA LEU A 89 -2.84 -12.66 7.23
C LEU A 89 -3.07 -12.57 5.72
N THR A 90 -3.93 -11.63 5.30
CA THR A 90 -4.30 -11.42 3.91
C THR A 90 -3.72 -10.14 3.32
N ALA A 91 -2.64 -9.60 3.92
CA ALA A 91 -1.95 -8.42 3.41
C ALA A 91 -1.51 -8.62 1.95
N TRP A 92 -0.97 -9.80 1.64
CA TRP A 92 -0.74 -10.26 0.28
C TRP A 92 -1.99 -10.99 -0.22
N LEU A 93 -2.57 -10.52 -1.31
CA LEU A 93 -3.66 -11.21 -2.01
C LEU A 93 -3.11 -12.39 -2.83
N GLN A 94 -1.96 -12.17 -3.46
CA GLN A 94 -1.20 -13.17 -4.20
C GLN A 94 0.24 -13.14 -3.69
N ASN A 95 0.85 -14.32 -3.58
CA ASN A 95 2.27 -14.40 -3.25
C ASN A 95 3.08 -13.73 -4.37
N PRO A 96 4.06 -12.89 -4.01
CA PRO A 96 4.84 -12.19 -5.02
C PRO A 96 5.66 -13.18 -5.84
N THR A 97 5.56 -13.07 -7.17
CA THR A 97 6.44 -13.79 -8.08
C THR A 97 7.85 -13.19 -7.99
N ASP A 98 8.89 -14.03 -7.95
CA ASP A 98 10.29 -13.56 -8.02
C ASP A 98 10.57 -12.98 -9.42
N PRO A 99 10.81 -11.67 -9.54
CA PRO A 99 10.98 -11.05 -10.85
C PRO A 99 12.43 -11.14 -11.36
N ASN A 100 13.38 -11.64 -10.56
CA ASN A 100 14.76 -11.83 -11.01
C ASN A 100 14.84 -12.87 -12.13
N ASP A 101 14.02 -13.92 -12.06
CA ASP A 101 13.91 -14.93 -13.11
C ASP A 101 13.54 -14.29 -14.46
N TRP A 102 12.56 -13.38 -14.45
CA TRP A 102 12.12 -12.69 -15.66
C TRP A 102 13.21 -11.73 -16.19
N LYS A 103 13.89 -10.99 -15.30
CA LYS A 103 15.01 -10.11 -15.68
C LYS A 103 16.15 -10.87 -16.35
N ASP A 104 16.49 -12.05 -15.83
CA ASP A 104 17.53 -12.90 -16.40
C ASP A 104 17.12 -13.47 -17.76
N GLU A 105 15.85 -13.84 -17.93
CA GLU A 105 15.30 -14.24 -19.23
C GLU A 105 15.36 -13.12 -20.27
N VAL A 106 15.01 -11.88 -19.89
CA VAL A 106 15.11 -10.71 -20.77
C VAL A 106 16.57 -10.47 -21.19
N THR A 107 17.50 -10.56 -20.24
CA THR A 107 18.94 -10.38 -20.51
C THR A 107 19.47 -11.45 -21.47
N LYS A 108 19.09 -12.72 -21.28
CA LYS A 108 19.44 -13.81 -22.21
C LYS A 108 18.86 -13.57 -23.60
N PHE A 109 17.60 -13.12 -23.69
CA PHE A 109 16.96 -12.84 -24.97
C PHE A 109 17.65 -11.70 -25.72
N GLN A 110 18.04 -10.64 -25.01
CA GLN A 110 18.82 -9.53 -25.56
C GLN A 110 20.13 -9.98 -26.24
N GLN A 111 20.77 -11.03 -25.73
CA GLN A 111 22.02 -11.55 -26.30
C GLN A 111 21.81 -12.36 -27.59
N ILE A 112 20.63 -12.95 -27.79
CA ILE A 112 20.42 -13.94 -28.86
C ILE A 112 19.43 -13.51 -29.95
N TYR A 113 18.57 -12.51 -29.70
CA TYR A 113 17.41 -12.22 -30.57
C TYR A 113 17.79 -11.93 -32.03
N GLU A 114 18.95 -11.31 -32.29
CA GLU A 114 19.41 -10.99 -33.65
C GLU A 114 19.72 -12.24 -34.48
N THR A 115 20.16 -13.31 -33.81
CA THR A 115 20.51 -14.60 -34.43
C THR A 115 19.29 -15.47 -34.74
N LEU A 116 18.13 -15.13 -34.19
CA LEU A 116 16.90 -15.88 -34.38
C LEU A 116 16.21 -15.53 -35.69
N GLU A 117 15.47 -16.50 -36.24
CA GLU A 117 14.47 -16.24 -37.27
C GLU A 117 13.41 -15.27 -36.75
N CYS A 118 12.90 -14.39 -37.62
CA CYS A 118 12.01 -13.30 -37.22
C CYS A 118 10.76 -13.78 -36.47
N ASP A 119 10.16 -14.89 -36.89
CA ASP A 119 8.96 -15.46 -36.26
C ASP A 119 9.27 -16.04 -34.86
N LYS A 120 10.44 -16.67 -34.72
CA LYS A 120 10.91 -17.21 -33.43
C LYS A 120 11.25 -16.09 -32.45
N ALA A 121 11.93 -15.03 -32.91
CA ALA A 121 12.23 -13.85 -32.11
C ALA A 121 10.94 -13.16 -31.65
N THR A 122 9.97 -13.00 -32.56
CA THR A 122 8.65 -12.43 -32.23
C THR A 122 7.95 -13.25 -31.16
N SER A 123 7.91 -14.58 -31.32
CA SER A 123 7.21 -15.45 -30.36
C SER A 123 7.85 -15.41 -28.96
N GLN A 124 9.18 -15.35 -28.88
CA GLN A 124 9.88 -15.21 -27.60
C GLN A 124 9.67 -13.83 -26.96
N LEU A 125 9.69 -12.75 -27.76
CA LEU A 125 9.37 -11.40 -27.30
C LEU A 125 7.96 -11.34 -26.69
N GLU A 126 6.96 -11.87 -27.40
CA GLU A 126 5.57 -11.90 -26.90
C GLU A 126 5.43 -12.70 -25.60
N ALA A 127 6.14 -13.83 -25.48
CA ALA A 127 6.15 -14.60 -24.24
C ALA A 127 6.76 -13.82 -23.06
N LEU A 128 7.85 -13.08 -23.29
CA LEU A 128 8.48 -12.24 -22.26
C LEU A 128 7.60 -11.05 -21.87
N LYS A 129 6.94 -10.40 -22.85
CA LYS A 129 5.97 -9.33 -22.60
C LYS A 129 4.78 -9.85 -21.80
N ALA A 130 4.27 -11.05 -22.13
CA ALA A 130 3.18 -11.67 -21.38
C ALA A 130 3.57 -11.94 -19.91
N LYS A 131 4.79 -12.41 -19.65
CA LYS A 131 5.31 -12.57 -18.27
C LYS A 131 5.43 -11.23 -17.53
N GLY A 132 5.97 -10.19 -18.17
CA GLY A 132 6.02 -8.84 -17.58
C GLY A 132 4.63 -8.28 -17.26
N ASN A 133 3.67 -8.45 -18.17
CA ASN A 133 2.28 -8.05 -17.95
C ASN A 133 1.63 -8.80 -16.77
N ALA A 134 1.94 -10.09 -16.59
CA ALA A 134 1.44 -10.85 -15.45
C ALA A 134 1.95 -10.28 -14.11
N PHE A 135 3.21 -9.84 -14.05
CA PHE A 135 3.78 -9.15 -12.89
C PHE A 135 3.06 -7.81 -12.62
N GLU A 136 2.79 -7.01 -13.64
CA GLU A 136 2.03 -5.75 -13.49
C GLU A 136 0.60 -5.98 -12.97
N MET A 137 -0.06 -7.05 -13.44
CA MET A 137 -1.38 -7.44 -12.96
C MET A 137 -1.36 -7.87 -11.49
N GLU A 138 -0.38 -8.69 -11.10
CA GLU A 138 -0.16 -9.10 -9.71
C GLU A 138 0.07 -7.89 -8.80
N LYS A 139 0.99 -6.99 -9.19
CA LYS A 139 1.28 -5.73 -8.50
C LYS A 139 0.03 -4.90 -8.31
N SER A 140 -0.74 -4.69 -9.38
CA SER A 140 -1.97 -3.88 -9.33
C SER A 140 -2.99 -4.48 -8.36
N ALA A 141 -3.20 -5.80 -8.41
CA ALA A 141 -4.12 -6.50 -7.54
C ALA A 141 -3.69 -6.43 -6.06
N ASN A 142 -2.42 -6.70 -5.78
CA ASN A 142 -1.87 -6.65 -4.43
C ASN A 142 -1.89 -5.24 -3.83
N LYS A 143 -1.49 -4.21 -4.59
CA LYS A 143 -1.54 -2.81 -4.13
C LYS A 143 -2.97 -2.35 -3.85
N LYS A 144 -3.93 -2.68 -4.74
CA LYS A 144 -5.34 -2.38 -4.54
C LYS A 144 -5.89 -3.01 -3.25
N ASN A 145 -5.62 -4.31 -3.05
CA ASN A 145 -6.01 -5.03 -1.83
C ASN A 145 -5.39 -4.39 -0.58
N ALA A 146 -4.10 -4.06 -0.62
CA ALA A 146 -3.41 -3.43 0.51
C ALA A 146 -3.98 -2.04 0.83
N LEU A 147 -4.32 -1.25 -0.18
CA LEU A 147 -4.93 0.07 -0.01
C LEU A 147 -6.32 0.00 0.65
N GLU A 148 -7.16 -0.95 0.22
CA GLU A 148 -8.46 -1.20 0.84
C GLU A 148 -8.29 -1.57 2.31
N LYS A 149 -7.36 -2.48 2.61
CA LYS A 149 -7.03 -2.89 3.99
C LYS A 149 -6.50 -1.74 4.84
N TRP A 150 -5.64 -0.91 4.27
CA TRP A 150 -5.13 0.30 4.93
C TRP A 150 -6.24 1.27 5.29
N ARG A 151 -7.23 1.43 4.40
CA ARG A 151 -8.41 2.22 4.68
C ARG A 151 -9.26 1.59 5.80
N ASN A 152 -9.45 0.27 5.80
CA ASN A 152 -10.17 -0.43 6.86
C ASN A 152 -9.49 -0.31 8.22
N LEU A 153 -8.15 -0.34 8.29
CA LEU A 153 -7.41 -0.07 9.53
C LEU A 153 -7.71 1.31 10.11
N ALA A 154 -7.89 2.34 9.27
CA ALA A 154 -8.29 3.66 9.74
C ALA A 154 -9.71 3.64 10.34
N ILE A 155 -10.63 2.88 9.75
CA ILE A 155 -12.00 2.70 10.30
C ILE A 155 -11.94 1.95 11.64
N ILE A 156 -11.16 0.88 11.75
CA ILE A 156 -10.94 0.15 13.00
C ILE A 156 -10.42 1.07 14.09
N ARG A 157 -9.44 1.94 13.80
CA ARG A 157 -8.94 2.94 14.76
C ARG A 157 -10.04 3.89 15.25
N LEU A 158 -10.92 4.34 14.36
CA LEU A 158 -12.07 5.18 14.74
C LEU A 158 -13.05 4.42 15.66
N ARG A 159 -13.36 3.17 15.33
CA ARG A 159 -14.24 2.29 16.12
C ARG A 159 -13.69 2.08 17.54
N ILE A 160 -12.42 1.71 17.65
CA ILE A 160 -11.71 1.53 18.93
C ILE A 160 -11.77 2.80 19.78
N ASN A 161 -11.45 3.96 19.20
CA ASN A 161 -11.47 5.23 19.93
C ASN A 161 -12.86 5.60 20.44
N LYS A 162 -13.93 5.24 19.72
CA LYS A 162 -15.31 5.46 20.17
C LYS A 162 -15.67 4.54 21.33
N ILE A 163 -15.29 3.26 21.26
CA ILE A 163 -15.51 2.29 22.35
C ILE A 163 -14.73 2.72 23.60
N GLU A 164 -13.45 3.06 23.45
CA GLU A 164 -12.61 3.54 24.55
C GLU A 164 -13.22 4.76 25.25
N ARG A 165 -13.68 5.76 24.46
CA ARG A 165 -14.35 6.93 25.02
C ARG A 165 -15.58 6.55 25.85
N SER A 166 -16.42 5.65 25.32
CA SER A 166 -17.60 5.17 26.05
C SER A 166 -17.26 4.47 27.35
N ILE A 167 -16.13 3.76 27.41
CA ILE A 167 -15.63 3.11 28.64
C ILE A 167 -15.15 4.16 29.64
N LEU A 168 -14.37 5.15 29.18
CA LEU A 168 -13.78 6.20 30.01
C LEU A 168 -14.83 7.17 30.58
N GLU A 169 -15.91 7.39 29.85
CA GLU A 169 -17.04 8.25 30.26
C GLU A 169 -18.06 7.50 31.13
N SER A 170 -17.90 6.18 31.32
CA SER A 170 -18.77 5.36 32.17
C SER A 170 -18.45 5.56 33.65
N ASP A 171 -19.50 5.65 34.49
CA ASP A 171 -19.38 5.73 35.96
C ASP A 171 -18.70 4.49 36.57
N ASN A 172 -18.65 3.36 35.84
CA ASN A 172 -18.08 2.08 36.28
C ASN A 172 -16.78 1.71 35.52
N PHE A 173 -15.93 2.69 35.20
CA PHE A 173 -14.65 2.48 34.49
C PHE A 173 -13.81 1.30 35.01
N SER A 174 -13.75 1.09 36.33
CA SER A 174 -12.97 0.00 36.94
C SER A 174 -13.34 -1.38 36.43
N ASP A 175 -14.60 -1.57 36.04
CA ASP A 175 -15.15 -2.85 35.60
C ASP A 175 -14.76 -3.17 34.14
N HIS A 176 -14.13 -2.22 33.45
CA HIS A 176 -13.75 -2.29 32.05
C HIS A 176 -12.23 -2.25 31.83
N PHE A 177 -11.42 -2.46 32.88
CA PHE A 177 -9.96 -2.45 32.75
C PHE A 177 -9.45 -3.46 31.71
N ASP A 178 -10.00 -4.68 31.68
CA ASP A 178 -9.64 -5.71 30.71
C ASP A 178 -9.96 -5.29 29.26
N ALA A 179 -11.03 -4.52 29.06
CA ALA A 179 -11.39 -4.00 27.75
C ALA A 179 -10.36 -2.97 27.24
N LEU A 180 -9.77 -2.16 28.13
CA LEU A 180 -8.70 -1.22 27.76
C LEU A 180 -7.41 -1.94 27.37
N LEU A 181 -7.05 -3.00 28.08
CA LEU A 181 -5.93 -3.86 27.69
C LEU A 181 -6.14 -4.48 26.30
N LEU A 182 -7.38 -4.90 26.01
CA LEU A 182 -7.74 -5.43 24.70
C LEU A 182 -7.67 -4.35 23.61
N ILE A 183 -8.11 -3.12 23.90
CA ILE A 183 -7.95 -1.96 23.01
C ILE A 183 -6.47 -1.73 22.64
N ASP A 184 -5.57 -1.75 23.62
CA ASP A 184 -4.13 -1.57 23.38
C ASP A 184 -3.53 -2.71 22.55
N THR A 185 -4.02 -3.94 22.77
CA THR A 185 -3.65 -5.10 21.95
C THR A 185 -4.07 -4.90 20.49
N ILE A 186 -5.30 -4.45 20.24
CA ILE A 186 -5.78 -4.19 18.87
C ILE A 186 -4.97 -3.06 18.21
N ARG A 187 -4.61 -2.01 18.95
CA ARG A 187 -3.74 -0.93 18.44
C ARG A 187 -2.37 -1.44 18.02
N SER A 188 -1.75 -2.29 18.85
CA SER A 188 -0.46 -2.92 18.55
C SER A 188 -0.54 -3.76 17.28
N PHE A 189 -1.54 -4.65 17.16
CA PHE A 189 -1.74 -5.43 15.94
C PHE A 189 -2.05 -4.55 14.72
N ALA A 190 -2.85 -3.49 14.87
CA ALA A 190 -3.13 -2.58 13.77
C ALA A 190 -1.86 -1.86 13.28
N TYR A 191 -0.90 -1.59 14.17
CA TYR A 191 0.40 -1.06 13.82
C TYR A 191 1.26 -2.08 13.06
N GLU A 192 1.33 -3.32 13.54
CA GLU A 192 2.03 -4.41 12.84
C GLU A 192 1.46 -4.65 11.43
N THR A 193 0.14 -4.70 11.31
CA THR A 193 -0.56 -4.82 10.02
C THR A 193 -0.23 -3.63 9.12
N SER A 194 -0.18 -2.41 9.66
CA SER A 194 0.23 -1.22 8.89
C SER A 194 1.64 -1.40 8.32
N ASN A 195 2.58 -1.91 9.12
CA ASN A 195 3.95 -2.17 8.66
C ASN A 195 3.98 -3.26 7.57
N ALA A 196 3.17 -4.32 7.70
CA ALA A 196 3.07 -5.36 6.67
C ALA A 196 2.55 -4.81 5.33
N LEU A 197 1.52 -3.95 5.37
CA LEU A 197 0.98 -3.29 4.18
C LEU A 197 1.98 -2.32 3.55
N GLN A 198 2.75 -1.58 4.35
CA GLN A 198 3.80 -0.70 3.84
C GLN A 198 4.93 -1.49 3.17
N LYS A 199 5.38 -2.61 3.77
CA LYS A 199 6.39 -3.50 3.17
C LYS A 199 5.97 -4.03 1.81
N LEU A 200 4.70 -4.32 1.60
CA LEU A 200 4.17 -4.73 0.29
C LEU A 200 4.35 -3.62 -0.76
N TYR A 201 4.06 -2.36 -0.39
CA TYR A 201 4.27 -1.22 -1.28
C TYR A 201 5.75 -0.98 -1.57
N ASP A 202 6.61 -1.11 -0.55
CA ASP A 202 8.05 -0.94 -0.69
C ASP A 202 8.65 -2.03 -1.60
N TYR A 203 8.19 -3.27 -1.48
CA TYR A 203 8.57 -4.37 -2.37
C TYR A 203 8.30 -4.02 -3.84
N TYR A 204 7.08 -3.62 -4.18
CA TYR A 204 6.74 -3.33 -5.58
C TYR A 204 7.47 -2.10 -6.12
N LYS A 205 7.75 -1.11 -5.28
CA LYS A 205 8.59 0.02 -5.66
C LYS A 205 10.02 -0.44 -6.00
N GLU A 206 10.61 -1.27 -5.15
CA GLU A 206 11.95 -1.83 -5.40
C GLU A 206 11.96 -2.66 -6.69
N MET A 207 10.89 -3.41 -6.97
CA MET A 207 10.80 -4.19 -8.20
C MET A 207 10.64 -3.30 -9.44
N ASP A 208 9.84 -2.24 -9.39
CA ASP A 208 9.72 -1.28 -10.50
C ASP A 208 11.07 -0.67 -10.86
N ASP A 209 11.85 -0.27 -9.84
CA ASP A 209 13.20 0.25 -10.03
C ASP A 209 14.13 -0.80 -10.69
N LYS A 210 14.09 -2.05 -10.21
CA LYS A 210 14.92 -3.17 -10.74
C LYS A 210 14.56 -3.60 -12.16
N LEU A 211 13.29 -3.50 -12.52
CA LEU A 211 12.73 -4.03 -13.77
C LEU A 211 12.61 -3.00 -14.89
N SER A 212 12.67 -1.71 -14.56
CA SER A 212 12.61 -0.60 -15.51
C SER A 212 13.46 -0.81 -16.77
N GLN A 213 14.72 -1.22 -16.59
CA GLN A 213 15.64 -1.50 -17.69
C GLN A 213 15.19 -2.65 -18.58
N SER A 214 14.61 -3.71 -18.00
CA SER A 214 14.13 -4.89 -18.75
C SER A 214 12.99 -4.52 -19.69
N TYR A 215 12.06 -3.66 -19.23
CA TYR A 215 11.00 -3.14 -20.09
C TYR A 215 11.53 -2.29 -21.25
N SER A 216 12.55 -1.45 -21.00
CA SER A 216 13.22 -0.67 -22.06
C SER A 216 13.87 -1.60 -23.09
N ILE A 217 14.59 -2.63 -22.64
CA ILE A 217 15.24 -3.61 -23.51
C ILE A 217 14.20 -4.31 -24.40
N LEU A 218 13.07 -4.75 -23.86
CA LEU A 218 12.03 -5.41 -24.66
C LEU A 218 11.43 -4.48 -25.71
N THR A 219 11.23 -3.20 -25.38
CA THR A 219 10.74 -2.18 -26.33
C THR A 219 11.74 -1.97 -27.47
N GLU A 220 13.03 -1.83 -27.16
CA GLU A 220 14.08 -1.68 -28.17
C GLU A 220 14.20 -2.91 -29.08
N ILE A 221 14.09 -4.12 -28.51
CA ILE A 221 14.10 -5.36 -29.29
C ILE A 221 12.88 -5.43 -30.22
N GLU A 222 11.69 -5.03 -29.74
CA GLU A 222 10.48 -4.98 -30.55
C GLU A 222 10.64 -4.08 -31.77
N GLU A 223 11.16 -2.87 -31.59
CA GLU A 223 11.44 -1.94 -32.70
C GLU A 223 12.38 -2.55 -33.74
N LYS A 224 13.45 -3.23 -33.29
CA LYS A 224 14.43 -3.87 -34.19
C LYS A 224 13.84 -5.08 -34.92
N ILE A 225 13.04 -5.92 -34.24
CA ILE A 225 12.35 -7.05 -34.87
C ILE A 225 11.36 -6.54 -35.93
N ASN A 226 10.60 -5.48 -35.62
CA ASN A 226 9.67 -4.86 -36.57
C ASN A 226 10.40 -4.29 -37.79
N ALA A 227 11.53 -3.60 -37.60
CA ALA A 227 12.36 -3.11 -38.70
C ALA A 227 12.94 -4.25 -39.57
N LYS A 228 13.34 -5.38 -38.96
CA LYS A 228 13.78 -6.59 -39.69
C LYS A 228 12.64 -7.17 -40.53
N ARG A 229 11.44 -7.30 -39.94
CA ARG A 229 10.24 -7.80 -40.62
C ARG A 229 9.86 -6.96 -41.83
N GLU A 230 9.91 -5.63 -41.72
CA GLU A 230 9.64 -4.73 -42.85
C GLU A 230 10.65 -4.90 -43.99
N LYS A 231 11.94 -5.05 -43.67
CA LYS A 231 12.99 -5.29 -44.67
C LYS A 231 12.79 -6.63 -45.38
N GLU A 232 12.52 -7.71 -44.63
CA GLU A 232 12.24 -9.04 -45.21
C GLU A 232 10.97 -9.04 -46.08
N GLY A 233 9.91 -8.36 -45.64
CA GLY A 233 8.67 -8.18 -46.41
C GLY A 233 8.88 -7.39 -47.71
N LYS A 234 9.72 -6.34 -47.68
CA LYS A 234 10.12 -5.58 -48.88
C LYS A 234 10.94 -6.44 -49.85
N VAL A 235 11.87 -7.26 -49.37
CA VAL A 235 12.67 -8.19 -50.19
C VAL A 235 11.80 -9.29 -50.84
N ARG A 236 10.81 -9.84 -50.12
CA ARG A 236 9.86 -10.81 -50.69
C ARG A 236 8.98 -10.18 -51.78
N ARG A 237 8.51 -8.94 -51.60
CA ARG A 237 7.70 -8.23 -52.61
C ARG A 237 8.47 -7.87 -53.88
N THR A 238 9.78 -7.61 -53.78
CA THR A 238 10.63 -7.30 -54.95
C THR A 238 11.06 -8.53 -55.75
N LYS A 239 11.00 -9.74 -55.18
CA LYS A 239 11.35 -10.99 -55.90
C LYS A 239 10.26 -11.56 -56.81
N CYS A 240 9.04 -11.00 -56.81
CA CYS A 240 7.94 -11.48 -57.68
C CYS A 240 7.69 -10.63 -58.93
N ILE A 241 8.59 -9.69 -59.28
CA ILE A 241 8.47 -8.90 -60.51
C ILE A 241 9.77 -9.09 -61.29
N LEU A 242 9.86 -10.17 -62.09
CA LEU A 242 10.74 -10.28 -63.28
C LEU A 242 10.77 -11.69 -63.93
N PHE A 243 9.68 -12.48 -63.94
CA PHE A 243 9.67 -13.76 -64.70
C PHE A 243 8.37 -14.12 -65.44
N PHE A 244 7.58 -13.15 -65.87
CA PHE A 244 6.66 -13.36 -66.99
C PHE A 244 6.70 -12.19 -67.96
N CYS A 245 7.76 -12.18 -68.76
CA CYS A 245 7.72 -11.70 -70.14
C CYS A 245 7.90 -12.92 -71.04
N TYR A 246 6.79 -13.52 -71.49
CA TYR A 246 6.50 -13.84 -72.89
C TYR A 246 5.04 -14.25 -73.04
#